data_AF-A0A7Y3F4H9-F1
#
_entry.id   AF-A0A7Y3F4H9-F1
#
_cell.length_a   1.000
_cell.length_b   1.000
_cell.length_c   1.000
_cell.angle_alpha   90.00
_cell.angle_beta   90.00
_cell.angle_gamma   90.00
#
_symmetry.space_group_name_H-M   'P 1'
#
loop_
_entity.id
_entity.type
_entity.pdbx_description
1 polymer ?
#
loop_
_entity_poly.entity_id
_entity_poly.type
_entity_poly.pdbx_seq_one_letter_code
_entity_poly.pdbx_strand_id
1 'polypeptide(L)'
;MNYILFDGEVRNSLLPFTFTRPVADIRIGILTIREKWEKYLNATTSPKTEKYLSKKYPMINSRANILLNASFCPTKELVSIILNLKKNEAVFKEDLLIAYFTDDAEQKVDLSDYRKINFEGDLLRVANTWDIFSDNGIALQQDFEMITEGRQSAPISSTNQLINPENIFLEEGAKVEYSILNATEGPIYLGKNSEIMEGNLIRGAFALCEKAVVKMGAKIYRPTTIGPYGKVCGEINNSVIFGYSSKGHDGYLGNSVLG
;
A
#
# COMPACT_ATOMS: atom_id res chain seq x y z
N MET A 1 1.71 17.33 -17.07
CA MET A 1 0.92 17.42 -15.83
C MET A 1 1.70 16.71 -14.74
N ASN A 2 1.84 17.32 -13.57
CA ASN A 2 2.62 16.79 -12.46
C ASN A 2 1.69 16.37 -11.31
N TYR A 3 2.01 15.31 -10.58
CA TYR A 3 1.18 14.78 -9.49
C TYR A 3 1.87 14.95 -8.14
N ILE A 4 1.16 15.54 -7.19
CA ILE A 4 1.69 15.85 -5.86
C ILE A 4 0.77 15.25 -4.80
N LEU A 5 1.30 14.36 -3.98
CA LEU A 5 0.57 13.72 -2.88
C LEU A 5 0.73 14.53 -1.59
N PHE A 6 -0.32 15.18 -1.09
CA PHE A 6 -0.26 15.99 0.12
C PHE A 6 -0.77 15.22 1.35
N ASP A 7 -0.10 15.39 2.49
CA ASP A 7 -0.40 14.63 3.72
C ASP A 7 -1.83 14.83 4.25
N GLY A 8 -2.39 16.02 4.05
CA GLY A 8 -3.74 16.38 4.50
C GLY A 8 -3.86 16.45 6.03
N GLU A 9 -5.10 16.49 6.49
CA GLU A 9 -5.45 16.64 7.92
C GLU A 9 -5.13 15.41 8.77
N VAL A 10 -5.05 14.22 8.15
CA VAL A 10 -4.92 12.93 8.84
C VAL A 10 -3.52 12.68 9.40
N ARG A 11 -2.55 13.49 9.00
CA ARG A 11 -1.13 13.27 9.27
C ARG A 11 -0.83 12.99 10.75
N ASN A 12 -1.40 13.80 11.64
CA ASN A 12 -1.16 13.70 13.09
C ASN A 12 -1.79 12.44 13.70
N SER A 13 -2.92 11.99 13.15
CA SER A 13 -3.58 10.74 13.55
C SER A 13 -2.79 9.49 13.13
N LEU A 14 -1.81 9.65 12.25
CA LEU A 14 -0.95 8.57 11.74
C LEU A 14 0.44 8.54 12.40
N LEU A 15 0.64 9.33 13.45
CA LEU A 15 1.83 9.22 14.29
C LEU A 15 1.86 7.84 15.00
N PRO A 16 3.06 7.26 15.21
CA PRO A 16 4.38 7.85 14.98
C PRO A 16 4.91 7.67 13.54
N PHE A 17 4.18 7.00 12.65
CA PHE A 17 4.71 6.66 11.32
C PHE A 17 5.02 7.90 10.49
N THR A 18 4.16 8.90 10.51
CA THR A 18 4.35 10.16 9.79
C THR A 18 5.47 11.04 10.37
N PHE A 19 6.10 10.66 11.49
CA PHE A 19 7.31 11.37 11.94
C PHE A 19 8.46 11.21 10.95
N THR A 20 8.57 10.08 10.25
CA THR A 20 9.76 9.76 9.43
C THR A 20 9.48 9.64 7.93
N ARG A 21 8.21 9.78 7.53
CA ARG A 21 7.76 9.65 6.13
C ARG A 21 6.47 10.45 5.87
N PRO A 22 6.22 10.88 4.62
CA PRO A 22 4.92 11.40 4.21
C PRO A 22 3.81 10.35 4.39
N VAL A 23 2.55 10.80 4.44
CA VAL A 23 1.37 9.91 4.49
C VAL A 23 1.33 8.99 3.27
N ALA A 24 1.72 9.50 2.11
CA ALA A 24 1.78 8.75 0.85
C ALA A 24 2.66 7.49 0.94
N ASP A 25 3.66 7.49 1.81
CA ASP A 25 4.64 6.41 1.95
C ASP A 25 4.24 5.38 3.03
N ILE A 26 3.01 5.44 3.53
CA ILE A 26 2.41 4.40 4.38
C ILE A 26 2.07 3.18 3.52
N ARG A 27 2.44 1.98 3.99
CA ARG A 27 2.04 0.71 3.37
C ARG A 27 0.68 0.26 3.86
N ILE A 28 -0.18 -0.12 2.92
CA ILE A 28 -1.46 -0.78 3.14
C ILE A 28 -1.75 -1.69 1.95
N GLY A 29 -1.92 -2.99 2.18
CA GLY A 29 -1.86 -4.01 1.13
C GLY A 29 -0.43 -4.42 0.80
N ILE A 30 -0.14 -4.69 -0.47
CA ILE A 30 1.21 -5.03 -0.97
C ILE A 30 2.05 -3.75 -1.15
N LEU A 31 1.39 -2.67 -1.57
CA LEU A 31 1.99 -1.41 -1.98
C LEU A 31 1.81 -0.30 -0.93
N THR A 32 2.63 0.74 -1.03
CA THR A 32 2.37 2.03 -0.38
C THR A 32 1.28 2.81 -1.13
N ILE A 33 0.66 3.78 -0.46
CA ILE A 33 -0.36 4.62 -1.10
C ILE A 33 0.23 5.33 -2.34
N ARG A 34 1.48 5.80 -2.25
CA ARG A 34 2.26 6.35 -3.37
C ARG A 34 2.37 5.35 -4.52
N GLU A 35 2.87 4.15 -4.24
CA GLU A 35 3.08 3.11 -5.26
C GLU A 35 1.77 2.74 -5.97
N LYS A 36 0.63 2.76 -5.26
CA LYS A 36 -0.69 2.58 -5.88
C LYS A 36 -0.98 3.70 -6.87
N TRP A 37 -0.88 4.96 -6.44
CA TRP A 37 -1.11 6.12 -7.30
C TRP A 37 -0.22 6.13 -8.54
N GLU A 38 1.08 5.86 -8.36
CA GLU A 38 2.04 5.85 -9.46
C GLU A 38 1.75 4.76 -10.49
N LYS A 39 1.30 3.58 -10.05
CA LYS A 39 0.86 2.50 -10.95
C LYS A 39 -0.39 2.88 -11.74
N TYR A 40 -1.41 3.40 -11.08
CA TYR A 40 -2.66 3.79 -11.75
C TYR A 40 -2.47 4.96 -12.73
N LEU A 41 -1.65 5.94 -12.37
CA LEU A 41 -1.38 7.11 -13.20
C LEU A 41 -0.32 6.85 -14.27
N ASN A 42 0.42 5.76 -14.16
CA ASN A 42 1.62 5.47 -14.96
C ASN A 42 2.59 6.69 -14.98
N ALA A 43 2.80 7.28 -13.81
CA ALA A 43 3.58 8.50 -13.62
C ALA A 43 4.21 8.51 -12.23
N THR A 44 5.35 9.19 -12.08
CA THR A 44 5.94 9.43 -10.77
C THR A 44 5.20 10.55 -10.04
N THR A 45 5.29 10.55 -8.71
CA THR A 45 4.68 11.55 -7.84
C THR A 45 5.72 12.18 -6.93
N SER A 46 5.42 13.36 -6.39
CA SER A 46 6.21 13.96 -5.29
C SER A 46 5.31 14.25 -4.09
N PRO A 47 5.81 14.24 -2.85
CA PRO A 47 4.98 14.58 -1.69
C PRO A 47 4.95 16.09 -1.42
N LYS A 48 3.85 16.55 -0.82
CA LYS A 48 3.77 17.81 -0.09
C LYS A 48 3.59 17.50 1.40
N THR A 49 4.69 17.59 2.14
CA THR A 49 4.85 17.16 3.54
C THR A 49 5.53 18.25 4.37
N GLU A 50 5.65 18.03 5.69
CA GLU A 50 6.38 18.88 6.64
C GLU A 50 7.80 19.25 6.18
N LYS A 51 8.23 20.48 6.51
CA LYS A 51 9.51 21.08 6.08
C LYS A 51 10.73 20.21 6.40
N TYR A 52 10.71 19.54 7.55
CA TYR A 52 11.84 18.71 7.97
C TYR A 52 11.95 17.41 7.15
N LEU A 53 10.82 16.89 6.63
CA LEU A 53 10.79 15.75 5.72
C LEU A 53 11.10 16.16 4.28
N SER A 54 10.78 17.39 3.88
CA SER A 54 11.00 17.89 2.51
C SER A 54 12.46 17.83 2.05
N LYS A 55 13.43 17.77 2.98
CA LYS A 55 14.85 17.56 2.65
C LYS A 55 15.10 16.18 2.01
N LYS A 56 14.43 15.15 2.52
CA LYS A 56 14.52 13.77 2.01
C LYS A 56 13.49 13.51 0.91
N TYR A 57 12.32 14.15 1.02
CA TYR A 57 11.18 13.96 0.13
C TYR A 57 10.80 15.30 -0.53
N PRO A 58 11.56 15.77 -1.53
CA PRO A 58 11.32 17.06 -2.15
C PRO A 58 10.02 17.06 -2.94
N MET A 59 9.26 18.15 -2.81
CA MET A 59 8.13 18.43 -3.70
C MET A 59 8.67 18.92 -5.05
N ILE A 60 8.14 18.37 -6.13
CA ILE A 60 8.40 18.85 -7.49
C ILE A 60 7.18 19.68 -7.89
N ASN A 61 7.38 20.97 -8.18
CA ASN A 61 6.33 21.87 -8.64
C ASN A 61 6.48 22.12 -10.15
N SER A 62 5.37 22.23 -10.86
CA SER A 62 5.31 22.53 -12.29
C SER A 62 4.29 23.64 -12.58
N ARG A 63 4.10 24.00 -13.85
CA ARG A 63 3.07 24.98 -14.26
C ARG A 63 1.65 24.41 -14.26
N ALA A 64 1.50 23.09 -14.10
CA ALA A 64 0.23 22.40 -14.07
C ALA A 64 0.36 21.17 -13.17
N ASN A 65 -0.25 21.23 -11.99
CA ASN A 65 -0.17 20.22 -10.96
C ASN A 65 -1.56 19.73 -10.58
N ILE A 66 -1.65 18.43 -10.30
CA ILE A 66 -2.79 17.84 -9.62
C ILE A 66 -2.31 17.45 -8.22
N LEU A 67 -2.91 18.06 -7.21
CA LEU A 67 -2.71 17.65 -5.84
C LEU A 67 -3.69 16.56 -5.48
N LEU A 68 -3.19 15.50 -4.87
CA LEU A 68 -3.90 14.29 -4.49
C LEU A 68 -3.76 14.12 -2.98
N ASN A 69 -4.88 13.92 -2.29
CA ASN A 69 -4.88 13.68 -0.86
C ASN A 69 -4.29 12.29 -0.58
N ALA A 70 -3.14 12.26 0.07
CA ALA A 70 -2.35 11.05 0.28
C ALA A 70 -3.01 10.03 1.21
N SER A 71 -4.13 10.36 1.86
CA SER A 71 -4.89 9.43 2.69
C SER A 71 -5.76 8.46 1.89
N PHE A 72 -6.07 8.77 0.63
CA PHE A 72 -6.93 7.93 -0.20
C PHE A 72 -6.12 6.97 -1.09
N CYS A 73 -6.56 5.71 -1.15
CA CYS A 73 -6.08 4.78 -2.16
C CYS A 73 -6.85 5.00 -3.48
N PRO A 74 -6.17 4.97 -4.63
CA PRO A 74 -6.80 5.14 -5.94
C PRO A 74 -7.64 3.94 -6.36
N THR A 75 -8.66 4.20 -7.17
CA THR A 75 -9.42 3.19 -7.95
C THR A 75 -9.39 3.55 -9.44
N LYS A 76 -9.76 2.59 -10.30
CA LYS A 76 -9.86 2.83 -11.76
C LYS A 76 -10.82 3.99 -12.06
N GLU A 77 -11.95 4.06 -11.36
CA GLU A 77 -12.96 5.10 -11.52
C GLU A 77 -12.42 6.46 -11.11
N LEU A 78 -11.80 6.58 -9.92
CA LEU A 78 -11.26 7.84 -9.45
C LEU A 78 -10.16 8.35 -10.40
N VAL A 79 -9.26 7.48 -10.81
CA VAL A 79 -8.15 7.82 -11.71
C VAL A 79 -8.66 8.35 -13.05
N SER A 80 -9.76 7.79 -13.58
CA SER A 80 -10.37 8.29 -14.81
C SER A 80 -10.83 9.74 -14.70
N ILE A 81 -11.33 10.17 -13.53
CA ILE A 81 -11.71 11.56 -13.26
C ILE A 81 -10.45 12.43 -13.14
N ILE A 82 -9.45 11.96 -12.38
CA ILE A 82 -8.20 12.67 -12.15
C ILE A 82 -7.47 12.98 -13.46
N LEU A 83 -7.41 12.04 -14.41
CA LEU A 83 -6.77 12.23 -15.71
C LEU A 83 -7.45 13.32 -16.56
N ASN A 84 -8.73 13.58 -16.32
CA ASN A 84 -9.52 14.59 -17.04
C ASN A 84 -9.70 15.90 -16.27
N LEU A 85 -9.08 16.03 -15.09
CA LEU A 85 -9.25 17.19 -14.21
C LEU A 85 -8.65 18.46 -14.83
N LYS A 86 -9.44 19.52 -14.94
CA LYS A 86 -9.03 20.79 -15.55
C LYS A 86 -8.70 21.84 -14.51
N LYS A 87 -8.16 22.97 -15.00
CA LYS A 87 -7.93 24.16 -14.20
C LYS A 87 -9.20 24.60 -13.46
N ASN A 88 -9.06 24.95 -12.19
CA ASN A 88 -10.14 25.32 -11.27
C ASN A 88 -11.18 24.21 -11.06
N GLU A 89 -10.83 22.94 -11.24
CA GLU A 89 -11.66 21.80 -10.86
C GLU A 89 -11.06 21.06 -9.66
N ALA A 90 -11.93 20.59 -8.77
CA ALA A 90 -11.58 19.81 -7.59
C ALA A 90 -12.55 18.64 -7.41
N VAL A 91 -12.01 17.50 -6.99
CA VAL A 91 -12.74 16.26 -6.74
C VAL A 91 -12.96 16.10 -5.25
N PHE A 92 -14.21 15.85 -4.87
CA PHE A 92 -14.64 15.63 -3.50
C PHE A 92 -15.36 14.30 -3.37
N LYS A 93 -15.28 13.67 -2.21
CA LYS A 93 -16.22 12.63 -1.77
C LYS A 93 -16.90 13.17 -0.52
N GLU A 94 -18.21 13.39 -0.62
CA GLU A 94 -18.95 14.17 0.38
C GLU A 94 -18.27 15.53 0.62
N ASP A 95 -17.82 15.82 1.84
CA ASP A 95 -17.09 17.04 2.19
C ASP A 95 -15.56 16.90 2.12
N LEU A 96 -15.06 15.70 1.78
CA LEU A 96 -13.63 15.39 1.79
C LEU A 96 -12.98 15.70 0.45
N LEU A 97 -11.97 16.57 0.47
CA LEU A 97 -11.15 16.88 -0.69
C LEU A 97 -10.26 15.67 -1.05
N ILE A 98 -10.46 15.14 -2.26
CA ILE A 98 -9.63 14.07 -2.82
C ILE A 98 -8.52 14.67 -3.68
N ALA A 99 -8.87 15.59 -4.58
CA ALA A 99 -7.89 16.16 -5.50
C ALA A 99 -8.27 17.55 -6.00
N TYR A 100 -7.29 18.32 -6.45
CA TYR A 100 -7.53 19.58 -7.12
C TYR A 100 -6.39 19.97 -8.07
N PHE A 101 -6.72 20.75 -9.10
CA PHE A 101 -5.72 21.31 -10.01
C PHE A 101 -5.12 22.61 -9.46
N THR A 102 -3.84 22.88 -9.67
CA THR A 102 -3.24 24.22 -9.46
C THR A 102 -2.08 24.49 -10.40
N ASP A 103 -1.89 25.75 -10.78
CA ASP A 103 -0.70 26.21 -11.51
C ASP A 103 0.52 26.36 -10.59
N ASP A 104 0.30 26.45 -9.27
CA ASP A 104 1.36 26.60 -8.27
C ASP A 104 1.01 25.81 -7.01
N ALA A 105 1.78 24.77 -6.72
CA ALA A 105 1.58 23.92 -5.55
C ALA A 105 2.13 24.49 -4.23
N GLU A 106 2.94 25.56 -4.26
CA GLU A 106 3.45 26.20 -3.04
C GLU A 106 2.42 27.14 -2.41
N GLN A 107 1.58 27.76 -3.23
CA GLN A 107 0.56 28.68 -2.76
C GLN A 107 -0.61 27.95 -2.09
N LYS A 108 -1.18 28.62 -1.08
CA LYS A 108 -2.45 28.18 -0.50
C LYS A 108 -3.55 28.53 -1.51
N VAL A 109 -4.28 27.51 -1.95
CA VAL A 109 -5.37 27.65 -2.90
C VAL A 109 -6.69 27.81 -2.14
N ASP A 110 -7.48 28.80 -2.54
CA ASP A 110 -8.88 28.89 -2.14
C ASP A 110 -9.73 28.06 -3.11
N LEU A 111 -10.40 27.05 -2.59
CA LEU A 111 -11.22 26.12 -3.37
C LEU A 111 -12.68 26.59 -3.49
N SER A 112 -13.04 27.76 -2.96
CA SER A 112 -14.39 28.33 -3.09
C SER A 112 -14.77 28.62 -4.55
N ASP A 113 -13.81 29.05 -5.37
CA ASP A 113 -13.99 29.34 -6.80
C ASP A 113 -13.82 28.09 -7.69
N TYR A 114 -13.57 26.92 -7.10
CA TYR A 114 -13.38 25.69 -7.85
C TYR A 114 -14.72 25.04 -8.19
N ARG A 115 -14.84 24.55 -9.43
CA ARG A 115 -15.92 23.64 -9.80
C ARG A 115 -15.70 22.32 -9.08
N LYS A 116 -16.69 21.94 -8.27
CA LYS A 116 -16.69 20.68 -7.52
C LYS A 116 -17.19 19.53 -8.40
N ILE A 117 -16.43 18.44 -8.41
CA ILE A 117 -16.78 17.16 -9.03
C ILE A 117 -16.94 16.16 -7.87
N ASN A 118 -18.12 15.56 -7.74
CA ASN A 118 -18.36 14.58 -6.70
C ASN A 118 -18.00 13.17 -7.18
N PHE A 119 -17.26 12.45 -6.35
CA PHE A 119 -16.94 11.05 -6.53
C PHE A 119 -17.86 10.20 -5.62
N GLU A 120 -18.67 9.36 -6.24
CA GLU A 120 -19.70 8.56 -5.56
C GLU A 120 -19.26 7.10 -5.30
N GLY A 121 -18.08 6.69 -5.78
CA GLY A 121 -17.59 5.32 -5.61
C GLY A 121 -16.99 5.05 -4.23
N ASP A 122 -16.72 3.78 -3.94
CA ASP A 122 -16.00 3.37 -2.72
C ASP A 122 -14.51 3.71 -2.80
N LEU A 123 -13.94 4.16 -1.67
CA LEU A 123 -12.52 4.47 -1.54
C LEU A 123 -12.04 4.03 -0.16
N LEU A 124 -10.86 3.42 -0.13
CA LEU A 124 -10.13 3.24 1.12
C LEU A 124 -9.48 4.57 1.50
N ARG A 125 -9.69 4.98 2.74
CA ARG A 125 -9.10 6.19 3.34
C ARG A 125 -8.39 5.80 4.62
N VAL A 126 -7.08 6.03 4.68
CA VAL A 126 -6.26 5.83 5.88
C VAL A 126 -6.28 7.13 6.68
N ALA A 127 -7.20 7.23 7.64
CA ALA A 127 -7.33 8.39 8.51
C ALA A 127 -6.68 8.20 9.88
N ASN A 128 -6.53 6.95 10.32
CA ASN A 128 -6.00 6.55 11.61
C ASN A 128 -5.02 5.38 11.46
N THR A 129 -4.22 5.12 12.49
CA THR A 129 -3.24 4.03 12.48
C THR A 129 -3.88 2.64 12.39
N TRP A 130 -5.09 2.45 12.93
CA TRP A 130 -5.77 1.16 12.86
C TRP A 130 -6.36 0.86 11.48
N ASP A 131 -6.71 1.90 10.70
CA ASP A 131 -7.21 1.75 9.33
C ASP A 131 -6.18 0.96 8.47
N ILE A 132 -4.89 1.12 8.77
CA ILE A 132 -3.80 0.43 8.09
C ILE A 132 -3.93 -1.09 8.17
N PHE A 133 -4.30 -1.65 9.32
CA PHE A 133 -4.45 -3.10 9.47
C PHE A 133 -5.91 -3.55 9.25
N SER A 134 -6.92 -2.75 9.60
CA SER A 134 -8.32 -3.13 9.38
C SER A 134 -8.66 -3.24 7.90
N ASP A 135 -8.13 -2.33 7.08
CA ASP A 135 -8.43 -2.26 5.65
C ASP A 135 -7.36 -2.96 4.81
N ASN A 136 -6.32 -3.52 5.45
CA ASN A 136 -5.20 -4.19 4.79
C ASN A 136 -5.68 -5.31 3.87
N GLY A 137 -6.67 -6.12 4.29
CA GLY A 137 -7.18 -7.22 3.49
C GLY A 137 -7.78 -6.75 2.16
N ILE A 138 -8.56 -5.67 2.19
CA ILE A 138 -9.18 -5.09 1.00
C ILE A 138 -8.10 -4.52 0.08
N ALA A 139 -7.17 -3.75 0.64
CA ALA A 139 -6.07 -3.15 -0.12
C ALA A 139 -5.13 -4.20 -0.72
N LEU A 140 -4.86 -5.31 -0.01
CA LEU A 140 -4.03 -6.42 -0.47
C LEU A 140 -4.68 -7.12 -1.65
N GLN A 141 -5.98 -7.38 -1.59
CA GLN A 141 -6.75 -7.96 -2.69
C GLN A 141 -6.69 -7.07 -3.94
N GLN A 142 -6.97 -5.78 -3.79
CA GLN A 142 -6.90 -4.81 -4.89
C GLN A 142 -5.51 -4.73 -5.51
N ASP A 143 -4.46 -4.72 -4.67
CA ASP A 143 -3.09 -4.72 -5.15
C ASP A 143 -2.75 -6.01 -5.89
N PHE A 144 -3.15 -7.16 -5.35
CA PHE A 144 -2.90 -8.47 -5.95
C PHE A 144 -3.49 -8.53 -7.36
N GLU A 145 -4.76 -8.16 -7.52
CA GLU A 145 -5.42 -8.10 -8.82
C GLU A 145 -4.67 -7.18 -9.77
N MET A 146 -4.37 -5.95 -9.35
CA MET A 146 -3.70 -4.96 -10.19
C MET A 146 -2.30 -5.40 -10.63
N ILE A 147 -1.48 -5.96 -9.73
CA ILE A 147 -0.08 -6.26 -10.05
C ILE A 147 0.11 -7.63 -10.70
N THR A 148 -0.88 -8.52 -10.65
CA THR A 148 -0.83 -9.85 -11.26
C THR A 148 -1.64 -9.96 -12.55
N GLU A 149 -2.50 -8.97 -12.87
CA GLU A 149 -3.30 -8.93 -14.10
C GLU A 149 -2.45 -9.20 -15.35
N GLY A 150 -2.80 -10.25 -16.09
CA GLY A 150 -2.14 -10.65 -17.33
C GLY A 150 -0.72 -11.23 -17.15
N ARG A 151 -0.29 -11.53 -15.92
CA ARG A 151 1.05 -12.07 -15.63
C ARG A 151 0.99 -13.54 -15.23
N GLN A 152 2.11 -14.23 -15.42
CA GLN A 152 2.31 -15.61 -14.98
C GLN A 152 3.18 -15.64 -13.73
N SER A 153 2.75 -16.42 -12.72
CA SER A 153 3.54 -16.69 -11.52
C SER A 153 4.77 -17.54 -11.83
N ALA A 154 5.85 -17.33 -11.08
CA ALA A 154 6.95 -18.29 -11.02
C ALA A 154 6.46 -19.66 -10.49
N PRO A 155 7.11 -20.77 -10.88
CA PRO A 155 6.72 -22.09 -10.41
C PRO A 155 6.96 -22.25 -8.91
N ILE A 156 6.08 -23.00 -8.25
CA ILE A 156 6.19 -23.33 -6.82
C ILE A 156 6.79 -24.75 -6.70
N SER A 157 7.76 -24.92 -5.79
CA SER A 157 8.38 -26.21 -5.50
C SER A 157 7.34 -27.24 -5.01
N SER A 158 7.48 -28.50 -5.45
CA SER A 158 6.59 -29.61 -5.09
C SER A 158 6.76 -30.10 -3.65
N THR A 159 7.72 -29.55 -2.90
CA THR A 159 7.88 -29.81 -1.47
C THR A 159 6.76 -29.18 -0.62
N ASN A 160 6.00 -28.26 -1.20
CA ASN A 160 4.93 -27.52 -0.52
C ASN A 160 3.56 -28.18 -0.68
N GLN A 161 2.66 -27.92 0.27
CA GLN A 161 1.24 -28.25 0.16
C GLN A 161 0.44 -26.97 -0.08
N LEU A 162 -0.37 -26.97 -1.14
CA LEU A 162 -1.08 -25.78 -1.61
C LEU A 162 -2.59 -26.00 -1.55
N ILE A 163 -3.33 -25.00 -1.09
CA ILE A 163 -4.80 -24.94 -1.13
C ILE A 163 -5.18 -23.66 -1.89
N ASN A 164 -5.98 -23.81 -2.94
CA ASN A 164 -6.30 -22.76 -3.93
C ASN A 164 -5.05 -22.14 -4.58
N PRO A 165 -4.21 -22.95 -5.26
CA PRO A 165 -2.95 -22.48 -5.85
C PRO A 165 -3.11 -21.37 -6.88
N GLU A 166 -4.28 -21.23 -7.51
CA GLU A 166 -4.62 -20.13 -8.43
C GLU A 166 -4.57 -18.74 -7.79
N ASN A 167 -4.68 -18.67 -6.46
CA ASN A 167 -4.60 -17.45 -5.67
C ASN A 167 -3.21 -17.23 -5.04
N ILE A 168 -2.20 -17.99 -5.48
CA ILE A 168 -0.82 -17.87 -5.01
C ILE A 168 0.05 -17.35 -6.15
N PHE A 169 0.71 -16.21 -5.93
CA PHE A 169 1.57 -15.59 -6.93
C PHE A 169 2.98 -15.39 -6.40
N LEU A 170 3.97 -15.91 -7.13
CA LEU A 170 5.39 -15.74 -6.88
C LEU A 170 6.00 -14.86 -7.96
N GLU A 171 6.64 -13.79 -7.53
CA GLU A 171 7.55 -13.02 -8.34
C GLU A 171 8.87 -13.76 -8.61
N GLU A 172 9.65 -13.25 -9.57
CA GLU A 172 10.97 -13.77 -9.90
C GLU A 172 11.88 -13.87 -8.66
N GLY A 173 12.52 -15.02 -8.49
CA GLY A 173 13.46 -15.30 -7.41
C GLY A 173 12.81 -15.58 -6.05
N ALA A 174 11.47 -15.51 -5.92
CA ALA A 174 10.78 -15.91 -4.69
C ALA A 174 10.97 -17.41 -4.42
N LYS A 175 11.18 -17.78 -3.15
CA LYS A 175 11.42 -19.15 -2.72
C LYS A 175 10.51 -19.53 -1.57
N VAL A 176 10.00 -20.76 -1.61
CA VAL A 176 9.24 -21.39 -0.53
C VAL A 176 9.44 -22.89 -0.60
N GLU A 177 9.81 -23.49 0.52
CA GLU A 177 10.05 -24.93 0.63
C GLU A 177 9.36 -25.48 1.88
N TYR A 178 8.90 -26.74 1.78
CA TYR A 178 8.35 -27.52 2.90
C TYR A 178 7.32 -26.76 3.75
N SER A 179 6.43 -25.99 3.13
CA SER A 179 5.43 -25.15 3.80
C SER A 179 3.99 -25.48 3.35
N ILE A 180 3.01 -25.11 4.18
CA ILE A 180 1.58 -25.19 3.83
C ILE A 180 1.08 -23.78 3.53
N LEU A 181 0.61 -23.58 2.30
CA LEU A 181 0.07 -22.31 1.81
C LEU A 181 -1.43 -22.50 1.53
N ASN A 182 -2.27 -21.78 2.28
CA ASN A 182 -3.71 -21.81 2.11
C ASN A 182 -4.24 -20.44 1.65
N ALA A 183 -4.65 -20.35 0.39
CA ALA A 183 -5.20 -19.15 -0.22
C ALA A 183 -6.73 -19.21 -0.43
N THR A 184 -7.45 -20.00 0.38
CA THR A 184 -8.93 -20.08 0.34
C THR A 184 -9.59 -18.75 0.70
N GLU A 185 -8.96 -18.00 1.59
CA GLU A 185 -9.57 -16.87 2.30
C GLU A 185 -8.95 -15.51 1.94
N GLY A 186 -8.18 -15.49 0.86
CA GLY A 186 -7.46 -14.35 0.30
C GLY A 186 -6.14 -14.81 -0.35
N PRO A 187 -5.53 -13.97 -1.21
CA PRO A 187 -4.38 -14.36 -1.99
C PRO A 187 -3.10 -14.44 -1.16
N ILE A 188 -2.14 -15.19 -1.66
CA ILE A 188 -0.78 -15.23 -1.13
C ILE A 188 0.15 -14.66 -2.19
N TYR A 189 0.81 -13.54 -1.87
CA TYR A 189 1.76 -12.88 -2.74
C TYR A 189 3.19 -12.96 -2.18
N LEU A 190 4.11 -13.52 -2.96
CA LEU A 190 5.54 -13.57 -2.65
C LEU A 190 6.31 -12.68 -3.63
N GLY A 191 6.88 -11.60 -3.09
CA GLY A 191 7.59 -10.58 -3.84
C GLY A 191 8.97 -11.02 -4.31
N LYS A 192 9.59 -10.19 -5.16
CA LYS A 192 10.88 -10.52 -5.79
C LYS A 192 11.92 -10.92 -4.75
N ASN A 193 12.58 -12.06 -4.98
CA ASN A 193 13.61 -12.58 -4.08
C ASN A 193 13.19 -12.75 -2.61
N SER A 194 11.89 -12.85 -2.31
CA SER A 194 11.42 -13.15 -0.95
C SER A 194 11.63 -14.62 -0.62
N GLU A 195 11.74 -14.96 0.67
CA GLU A 195 11.99 -16.34 1.11
C GLU A 195 11.06 -16.75 2.25
N ILE A 196 10.37 -17.87 2.07
CA ILE A 196 9.70 -18.60 3.15
C ILE A 196 10.53 -19.83 3.44
N MET A 197 11.14 -19.86 4.63
CA MET A 197 11.89 -21.01 5.12
C MET A 197 10.93 -22.17 5.46
N GLU A 198 11.47 -23.28 5.93
CA GLU A 198 10.73 -24.52 6.07
C GLU A 198 9.72 -24.52 7.22
N GLY A 199 8.67 -25.34 7.10
CA GLY A 199 7.73 -25.63 8.18
C GLY A 199 6.73 -24.51 8.47
N ASN A 200 6.56 -23.55 7.56
CA ASN A 200 5.62 -22.45 7.75
C ASN A 200 4.18 -22.86 7.46
N LEU A 201 3.24 -22.31 8.25
CA LEU A 201 1.79 -22.46 8.06
C LEU A 201 1.19 -21.09 7.77
N ILE A 202 0.77 -20.85 6.52
CA ILE A 202 0.34 -19.54 6.06
C ILE A 202 -1.10 -19.60 5.53
N ARG A 203 -1.97 -18.75 6.09
CA ARG A 203 -3.31 -18.47 5.57
C ARG A 203 -3.35 -17.10 4.92
N GLY A 204 -3.72 -17.07 3.65
CA GLY A 204 -4.02 -15.84 2.92
C GLY A 204 -5.30 -15.18 3.44
N ALA A 205 -5.49 -13.87 3.28
CA ALA A 205 -4.64 -12.90 2.59
C ALA A 205 -3.27 -12.66 3.24
N PHE A 206 -2.18 -12.85 2.47
CA PHE A 206 -0.80 -12.66 2.92
C PHE A 206 0.08 -12.06 1.83
N ALA A 207 0.88 -11.06 2.17
CA ALA A 207 1.87 -10.46 1.29
C ALA A 207 3.26 -10.49 1.94
N LEU A 208 4.22 -11.09 1.27
CA LEU A 208 5.64 -11.06 1.61
C LEU A 208 6.37 -10.24 0.54
N CYS A 209 6.70 -8.99 0.80
CA CYS A 209 7.25 -8.09 -0.21
C CYS A 209 8.72 -8.41 -0.56
N GLU A 210 9.32 -7.62 -1.47
CA GLU A 210 10.67 -7.85 -2.01
C GLU A 210 11.70 -8.16 -0.90
N LYS A 211 12.43 -9.28 -1.06
CA LYS A 211 13.49 -9.73 -0.14
C LYS A 211 13.08 -9.87 1.33
N ALA A 212 11.78 -9.88 1.61
CA ALA A 212 11.29 -10.18 2.94
C ALA A 212 11.40 -11.69 3.20
N VAL A 213 11.55 -12.04 4.49
CA VAL A 213 11.80 -13.42 4.91
C VAL A 213 10.82 -13.83 6.00
N VAL A 214 10.18 -14.98 5.82
CA VAL A 214 9.51 -15.72 6.90
C VAL A 214 10.46 -16.82 7.37
N LYS A 215 10.89 -16.74 8.63
CA LYS A 215 11.76 -17.74 9.25
C LYS A 215 11.04 -19.06 9.47
N MET A 216 11.80 -20.10 9.82
CA MET A 216 11.28 -21.45 9.99
C MET A 216 10.13 -21.51 11.02
N GLY A 217 9.10 -22.29 10.72
CA GLY A 217 8.06 -22.66 11.69
C GLY A 217 7.06 -21.57 12.09
N ALA A 218 6.95 -20.46 11.36
CA ALA A 218 5.98 -19.42 11.67
C ALA A 218 4.53 -19.82 11.33
N LYS A 219 3.58 -19.17 12.02
CA LYS A 219 2.14 -19.29 11.79
C LYS A 219 1.61 -17.91 11.40
N ILE A 220 1.17 -17.77 10.15
CA ILE A 220 0.68 -16.50 9.63
C ILE A 220 -0.81 -16.58 9.34
N TYR A 221 -1.55 -15.63 9.91
CA TYR A 221 -2.99 -15.46 9.74
C TYR A 221 -3.29 -14.15 9.01
N ARG A 222 -4.48 -14.11 8.39
CA ARG A 222 -4.94 -13.03 7.52
C ARG A 222 -5.53 -11.83 8.27
N PRO A 223 -5.59 -10.65 7.64
CA PRO A 223 -4.73 -10.22 6.54
C PRO A 223 -3.37 -9.73 7.04
N THR A 224 -2.26 -10.29 6.56
CA THR A 224 -0.91 -9.89 7.01
C THR A 224 -0.02 -9.44 5.85
N THR A 225 0.67 -8.32 6.04
CA THR A 225 1.65 -7.78 5.10
C THR A 225 3.01 -7.65 5.77
N ILE A 226 4.05 -8.19 5.13
CA ILE A 226 5.46 -8.01 5.50
C ILE A 226 6.15 -7.20 4.41
N GLY A 227 6.53 -5.97 4.73
CA GLY A 227 7.18 -5.05 3.82
C GLY A 227 8.58 -5.49 3.36
N PRO A 228 9.15 -4.84 2.32
CA PRO A 228 10.42 -5.22 1.75
C PRO A 228 11.53 -5.32 2.78
N TYR A 229 12.41 -6.30 2.62
CA TYR A 229 13.56 -6.55 3.51
C TYR A 229 13.18 -6.88 4.97
N GLY A 230 11.88 -7.00 5.28
CA GLY A 230 11.41 -7.37 6.62
C GLY A 230 11.68 -8.84 6.93
N LYS A 231 11.86 -9.17 8.21
CA LYS A 231 12.06 -10.55 8.68
C LYS A 231 11.10 -10.87 9.81
N VAL A 232 10.37 -11.97 9.67
CA VAL A 232 9.35 -12.38 10.65
C VAL A 232 9.47 -13.84 11.07
N CYS A 233 8.99 -14.13 12.28
CA CYS A 233 8.87 -15.45 12.88
C CYS A 233 7.74 -15.43 13.93
N GLY A 234 7.36 -16.61 14.43
CA GLY A 234 6.34 -16.76 15.47
C GLY A 234 4.93 -16.73 14.90
N GLU A 235 3.98 -16.22 15.67
CA GLU A 235 2.58 -16.13 15.29
C GLU A 235 2.22 -14.68 14.93
N ILE A 236 1.78 -14.45 13.69
CA ILE A 236 1.40 -13.11 13.22
C ILE A 236 -0.01 -13.15 12.64
N ASN A 237 -0.83 -12.22 13.08
CA ASN A 237 -2.22 -12.10 12.67
C ASN A 237 -2.59 -10.65 12.37
N ASN A 238 -3.36 -10.42 11.32
CA ASN A 238 -3.95 -9.12 11.00
C ASN A 238 -2.98 -7.93 11.22
N SER A 239 -1.80 -7.98 10.60
CA SER A 239 -0.73 -7.03 10.90
C SER A 239 -0.02 -6.53 9.65
N VAL A 240 0.40 -5.26 9.67
CA VAL A 240 1.18 -4.63 8.61
C VAL A 240 2.54 -4.23 9.14
N ILE A 241 3.59 -4.89 8.64
CA ILE A 241 4.98 -4.57 8.97
C ILE A 241 5.58 -3.81 7.78
N PHE A 242 6.07 -2.60 8.00
CA PHE A 242 6.65 -1.79 6.95
C PHE A 242 8.02 -2.32 6.51
N GLY A 243 8.54 -1.74 5.42
CA GLY A 243 9.84 -2.16 4.90
C GLY A 243 10.95 -1.89 5.92
N TYR A 244 11.93 -2.80 5.96
CA TYR A 244 13.07 -2.76 6.88
C TYR A 244 12.73 -2.89 8.38
N SER A 245 11.50 -3.28 8.73
CA SER A 245 11.10 -3.60 10.10
C SER A 245 10.96 -5.12 10.27
N SER A 246 11.18 -5.64 11.49
CA SER A 246 11.26 -7.09 11.73
C SER A 246 10.67 -7.52 13.06
N LYS A 247 9.99 -8.67 13.06
CA LYS A 247 9.59 -9.43 14.25
C LYS A 247 10.17 -10.84 14.14
N GLY A 248 11.49 -10.94 14.20
CA GLY A 248 12.25 -12.14 13.79
C GLY A 248 12.42 -13.25 14.84
N HIS A 249 11.66 -13.24 15.93
CA HIS A 249 11.69 -14.25 17.00
C HIS A 249 10.30 -14.81 17.23
N ASP A 250 10.19 -15.88 18.00
CA ASP A 250 8.89 -16.43 18.41
C ASP A 250 8.07 -15.44 19.26
N GLY A 251 6.80 -15.76 19.45
CA GLY A 251 5.79 -14.93 20.12
C GLY A 251 4.71 -14.43 19.17
N TYR A 252 3.72 -13.72 19.72
CA TYR A 252 2.53 -13.27 19.02
C TYR A 252 2.59 -11.79 18.63
N LEU A 253 2.14 -11.45 17.42
CA LEU A 253 1.86 -10.08 16.97
C LEU A 253 0.51 -10.05 16.25
N GLY A 254 -0.44 -9.27 16.76
CA GLY A 254 -1.82 -9.27 16.28
C GLY A 254 -2.40 -7.86 16.17
N ASN A 255 -3.22 -7.58 15.15
CA ASN A 255 -3.95 -6.30 15.02
C ASN A 255 -3.01 -5.09 15.17
N SER A 256 -1.89 -5.11 14.43
CA SER A 256 -0.75 -4.25 14.71
C SER A 256 -0.15 -3.66 13.45
N VAL A 257 0.47 -2.49 13.60
CA VAL A 257 1.33 -1.89 12.58
C VAL A 257 2.73 -1.72 13.17
N LEU A 258 3.74 -2.23 12.48
CA LEU A 258 5.15 -2.07 12.85
C LEU A 258 5.86 -1.27 11.76
N GLY A 259 6.44 -0.12 12.13
CA GLY A 259 6.94 0.88 11.18
C GLY A 259 8.41 1.19 11.27
#